data_AF-A0A225UYC2-F1
#
_entry.id   AF-A0A225UYC2-F1
#
_cell.length_a   1.000
_cell.length_b   1.000
_cell.length_c   1.000
_cell.angle_alpha   90.00
_cell.angle_beta   90.00
_cell.angle_gamma   90.00
#
_symmetry.space_group_name_H-M   'P 1'
#
loop_
_entity.id
_entity.type
_entity.pdbx_description
1 polymer ?
#
loop_
_entity_poly.entity_id
_entity_poly.type
_entity_poly.pdbx_seq_one_letter_code
_entity_poly.pdbx_strand_id
1 'polypeptide(L)'
;DRVVILTRGQAKPIKFSAAPVNGIRFQENGWIMIEKAAAKDGTSKGNWSTISSSMELKPIFDDDAPDQDFTVGALTDFVIDSFHRNMHLGEEVVAAIMMDEARKAATQPASSWP
;
A
#
# COMPACT_ATOMS: atom_id res chain seq x y z
N ASP A 1 -5.92 15.50 -13.48
CA ASP A 1 -4.60 14.86 -13.33
C ASP A 1 -4.61 13.89 -12.16
N ARG A 2 -3.95 12.74 -12.32
CA ARG A 2 -3.83 11.69 -11.30
C ARG A 2 -2.38 11.21 -11.26
N VAL A 3 -1.87 10.94 -10.06
CA VAL A 3 -0.56 10.31 -9.85
C VAL A 3 -0.81 8.87 -9.42
N VAL A 4 -0.12 7.92 -10.04
CA VAL A 4 -0.19 6.51 -9.66
C VAL A 4 1.22 6.02 -9.35
N ILE A 5 1.40 5.50 -8.14
CA ILE A 5 2.62 4.83 -7.71
C ILE A 5 2.36 3.34 -7.82
N LEU A 6 3.16 2.64 -8.63
CA LEU A 6 3.10 1.20 -8.81
C LEU A 6 4.22 0.55 -8.01
N THR A 7 3.89 -0.42 -7.17
CA THR A 7 4.87 -1.31 -6.52
C THR A 7 4.72 -2.71 -7.10
N ARG A 8 5.85 -3.39 -7.31
CA ARG A 8 5.90 -4.80 -7.69
C ARG A 8 6.91 -5.50 -6.81
N GLY A 9 6.48 -6.58 -6.18
CA GLY A 9 7.29 -7.36 -5.26
C GLY A 9 7.17 -8.85 -5.53
N GLN A 10 8.17 -9.59 -5.05
CA GLN A 10 8.06 -11.03 -4.86
C GLN A 10 8.29 -11.33 -3.39
N ALA A 11 7.33 -11.98 -2.74
CA ALA A 11 7.46 -12.43 -1.38
C ALA A 11 7.62 -13.96 -1.36
N LYS A 12 8.69 -14.44 -0.72
CA LYS A 12 8.87 -15.87 -0.43
C LYS A 12 8.70 -16.07 1.08
N PRO A 13 7.53 -16.53 1.54
CA PRO A 13 7.34 -16.78 2.96
C PRO A 13 8.27 -17.90 3.43
N ILE A 14 8.91 -17.67 4.56
CA ILE A 14 9.77 -18.68 5.21
C ILE A 14 8.91 -19.61 6.08
N LYS A 15 7.87 -19.06 6.71
CA LYS A 15 6.92 -19.77 7.57
C LYS A 15 5.51 -19.16 7.48
N PHE A 16 4.49 -19.98 7.68
CA PHE A 16 3.13 -19.54 8.04
C PHE A 16 2.82 -20.10 9.42
N SER A 17 2.46 -19.25 10.39
CA SER A 17 2.09 -19.65 11.76
C SER A 17 3.03 -20.72 12.35
N ALA A 18 4.33 -20.45 12.27
CA ALA A 18 5.46 -21.29 12.69
C ALA A 18 5.74 -22.57 11.87
N ALA A 19 4.86 -22.99 10.97
CA ALA A 19 5.12 -24.09 10.04
C ALA A 19 6.01 -23.61 8.88
N PRO A 20 7.11 -24.33 8.54
CA PRO A 20 7.90 -24.04 7.35
C PRO A 20 7.06 -24.10 6.09
N VAL A 21 7.30 -23.17 5.16
CA VAL A 21 6.61 -23.13 3.87
C VAL A 21 7.66 -23.29 2.79
N ASN A 22 7.53 -24.34 1.99
CA ASN A 22 8.39 -24.60 0.85
C ASN A 22 7.54 -24.71 -0.40
N GLY A 23 7.93 -24.05 -1.49
CA GLY A 23 7.26 -24.20 -2.77
C GLY A 23 6.13 -23.20 -3.06
N ILE A 24 5.95 -22.17 -2.23
CA ILE A 24 5.05 -21.04 -2.53
C ILE A 24 5.86 -19.75 -2.62
N ARG A 25 5.62 -18.99 -3.67
CA ARG A 25 5.98 -17.57 -3.78
C ARG A 25 4.72 -16.74 -3.98
N PHE A 26 4.78 -15.47 -3.67
CA PHE A 26 3.72 -14.51 -3.98
C PHE A 26 4.29 -13.44 -4.88
N GLN A 27 3.59 -13.18 -5.97
CA GLN A 27 3.77 -11.94 -6.70
C GLN A 27 2.83 -10.90 -6.10
N GLU A 28 3.39 -9.77 -5.71
CA GLU A 28 2.67 -8.65 -5.15
C GLU A 28 2.67 -7.50 -6.17
N ASN A 29 1.49 -6.98 -6.48
CA ASN A 29 1.32 -5.74 -7.23
C ASN A 29 0.55 -4.76 -6.34
N GLY A 30 1.12 -3.60 -6.06
CA GLY A 30 0.46 -2.54 -5.31
C GLY A 30 0.26 -1.29 -6.16
N TRP A 31 -0.83 -0.57 -5.87
CA TRP A 31 -1.16 0.70 -6.50
C TRP A 31 -1.57 1.71 -5.44
N ILE A 32 -0.87 2.85 -5.40
CA ILE A 32 -1.32 4.03 -4.67
C ILE A 32 -1.72 5.07 -5.70
N MET A 33 -3.01 5.43 -5.72
CA MET A 33 -3.55 6.47 -6.58
C MET A 33 -3.81 7.72 -5.75
N ILE A 34 -3.31 8.85 -6.24
CA ILE A 34 -3.55 10.18 -5.67
C ILE A 34 -4.26 10.99 -6.75
N GLU A 35 -5.46 11.44 -6.44
CA GLU A 35 -6.26 12.26 -7.34
C GLU A 35 -6.89 13.43 -6.60
N LYS A 36 -7.24 14.48 -7.34
CA LYS A 36 -7.97 15.61 -6.76
C LYS A 36 -9.28 15.11 -6.18
N ALA A 37 -9.58 15.47 -4.93
CA ALA A 37 -10.85 15.11 -4.32
C ALA A 37 -11.98 15.78 -5.12
N ALA A 38 -12.83 14.96 -5.75
CA ALA A 38 -14.07 15.43 -6.33
C ALA A 38 -15.15 15.36 -5.25
N ALA A 39 -15.63 16.51 -4.74
CA ALA A 39 -16.92 16.53 -4.07
C ALA A 39 -17.96 15.96 -5.02
N LYS A 40 -18.63 14.88 -4.61
CA LYS A 40 -19.78 14.34 -5.36
C LYS A 40 -20.95 15.34 -5.42
N ASP A 41 -20.97 16.34 -4.55
CA ASP A 41 -21.98 17.39 -4.41
C ASP A 41 -21.49 18.78 -4.89
N GLY A 42 -20.30 18.87 -5.51
CA GLY A 42 -19.77 20.14 -6.02
C GLY A 42 -19.40 21.19 -4.96
N THR A 43 -19.46 20.84 -3.67
CA THR A 43 -19.16 21.79 -2.56
C THR A 43 -17.69 21.82 -2.17
N SER A 44 -16.84 20.90 -2.66
CA SER A 44 -15.39 20.92 -2.38
C SER A 44 -14.71 22.07 -3.11
N LYS A 45 -14.81 23.26 -2.52
CA LYS A 45 -13.96 24.41 -2.84
C LYS A 45 -12.56 24.30 -2.23
N GLY A 46 -12.13 23.11 -1.81
CA GLY A 46 -10.86 22.91 -1.11
C GLY A 46 -9.80 22.17 -1.93
N ASN A 47 -8.53 22.44 -1.62
CA ASN A 47 -7.33 21.78 -2.16
C ASN A 47 -7.14 20.37 -1.57
N TRP A 48 -8.18 19.54 -1.62
CA TRP A 48 -8.14 18.19 -1.06
C TRP A 48 -7.75 17.17 -2.13
N SER A 49 -7.05 16.11 -1.71
CA SER A 49 -6.72 14.97 -2.56
C SER A 49 -7.25 13.69 -1.93
N THR A 50 -7.76 12.78 -2.76
CA THR A 50 -8.11 11.42 -2.37
C THR A 50 -6.91 10.53 -2.60
N ILE A 51 -6.58 9.72 -1.61
CA ILE A 51 -5.55 8.68 -1.70
C ILE A 51 -6.25 7.34 -1.61
N SER A 52 -6.03 6.48 -2.60
CA SER A 52 -6.54 5.12 -2.64
C SER A 52 -5.38 4.14 -2.76
N SER A 53 -5.36 3.14 -1.88
CA SER A 53 -4.37 2.05 -1.93
C SER A 53 -5.07 0.75 -2.29
N SER A 54 -4.47 -0.02 -3.18
CA SER A 54 -4.92 -1.34 -3.58
C SER A 54 -3.72 -2.26 -3.71
N MET A 55 -3.89 -3.55 -3.39
CA MET A 55 -2.89 -4.56 -3.66
C MET A 55 -3.53 -5.81 -4.23
N GLU A 56 -2.75 -6.52 -5.02
CA GLU A 56 -3.02 -7.86 -5.50
C GLU A 56 -1.88 -8.77 -5.03
N LEU A 57 -2.22 -9.84 -4.31
CA LEU A 57 -1.29 -10.92 -3.98
C LEU A 57 -1.66 -12.16 -4.79
N LYS A 58 -0.78 -12.58 -5.69
CA LYS A 58 -0.97 -13.77 -6.51
C LYS A 58 -0.02 -14.89 -6.05
N PRO A 59 -0.54 -16.03 -5.55
CA PRO A 59 0.30 -17.17 -5.24
C PRO A 59 0.86 -17.79 -6.52
N ILE A 60 2.11 -18.22 -6.45
CA ILE A 60 2.85 -18.96 -7.47
C ILE A 60 3.37 -20.22 -6.77
N PHE A 61 2.84 -21.36 -7.18
CA PHE A 61 3.25 -22.67 -6.69
C PHE A 61 4.38 -23.21 -7.56
N ASP A 62 5.36 -23.86 -6.93
CA ASP A 62 6.38 -24.61 -7.66
C ASP A 62 5.79 -25.91 -8.22
N ASP A 63 6.19 -26.30 -9.42
CA ASP A 63 5.64 -27.49 -10.11
C ASP A 63 5.89 -28.80 -9.34
N ASP A 64 6.97 -28.82 -8.54
CA ASP A 64 7.34 -29.95 -7.68
C ASP A 64 6.82 -29.81 -6.24
N ALA A 65 5.95 -28.83 -5.97
CA ALA A 65 5.36 -28.68 -4.65
C ALA A 65 4.43 -29.89 -4.40
N PRO A 66 4.69 -30.72 -3.38
CA PRO A 66 3.73 -31.74 -2.96
C PRO A 66 2.40 -31.07 -2.58
N ASP A 67 1.30 -31.83 -2.52
CA ASP A 67 0.02 -31.32 -1.97
C ASP A 67 0.30 -30.61 -0.64
N GLN A 68 0.32 -29.28 -0.68
CA GLN A 68 0.79 -28.47 0.42
C GLN A 68 -0.35 -28.33 1.40
N ASP A 69 -0.20 -29.02 2.53
CA ASP A 69 -1.12 -28.92 3.65
C ASP A 69 -0.80 -27.65 4.46
N PHE A 70 -1.07 -26.47 3.90
CA PHE A 70 -1.04 -25.23 4.67
C PHE A 70 -2.40 -25.00 5.32
N THR A 71 -2.41 -24.67 6.61
CA THR A 71 -3.64 -24.27 7.28
C THR A 71 -4.17 -23.00 6.63
N VAL A 72 -5.42 -23.00 6.17
CA VAL A 72 -6.10 -21.83 5.58
C VAL A 72 -5.93 -20.56 6.43
N GLY A 73 -5.99 -20.70 7.76
CA GLY A 73 -5.77 -19.59 8.69
C GLY A 73 -4.37 -18.97 8.58
N ALA A 74 -3.34 -19.79 8.43
CA ALA A 74 -1.96 -19.33 8.36
C ALA A 74 -1.65 -18.58 7.04
N LEU A 75 -2.25 -19.03 5.93
CA LEU A 75 -2.21 -18.29 4.66
C LEU A 75 -2.99 -16.97 4.77
N THR A 76 -4.13 -16.99 5.45
CA THR A 76 -4.96 -15.79 5.68
C THR A 76 -4.18 -14.75 6.47
N ASP A 77 -3.51 -15.14 7.56
CA ASP A 77 -2.68 -14.25 8.37
C ASP A 77 -1.57 -13.61 7.53
N PHE A 78 -0.90 -14.39 6.68
CA PHE A 78 0.12 -13.86 5.78
C PHE A 78 -0.41 -12.81 4.79
N VAL A 79 -1.59 -13.05 4.21
CA VAL A 79 -2.22 -12.10 3.29
C VAL A 79 -2.62 -10.81 4.02
N ILE A 80 -3.19 -10.93 5.23
CA ILE A 80 -3.53 -9.80 6.09
C ILE A 80 -2.27 -8.98 6.42
N ASP A 81 -1.20 -9.64 6.86
CA ASP A 81 0.08 -8.98 7.16
C ASP A 81 0.64 -8.26 5.93
N SER A 82 0.52 -8.87 4.74
CA SER A 82 0.97 -8.26 3.48
C SER A 82 0.17 -7.00 3.14
N PHE A 83 -1.12 -6.99 3.46
CA PHE A 83 -1.97 -5.80 3.34
C PHE A 83 -1.55 -4.70 4.32
N HIS A 84 -1.34 -5.03 5.59
CA HIS A 84 -0.90 -4.05 6.59
C HIS A 84 0.44 -3.40 6.23
N ARG A 85 1.41 -4.18 5.71
CA ARG A 85 2.68 -3.63 5.22
C ARG A 85 2.47 -2.64 4.08
N ASN A 86 1.61 -2.95 3.12
CA ASN A 86 1.33 -2.03 2.00
C ASN A 86 0.58 -0.77 2.44
N MET A 87 -0.37 -0.88 3.37
CA MET A 87 -1.07 0.27 3.92
C MET A 87 -0.11 1.21 4.65
N HIS A 88 0.83 0.65 5.42
CA HIS A 88 1.83 1.41 6.14
C HIS A 88 2.73 2.25 5.21
N LEU A 89 3.11 1.73 4.05
CA LEU A 89 3.82 2.52 3.03
C LEU A 89 3.02 3.74 2.59
N GLY A 90 1.69 3.61 2.48
CA GLY A 90 0.80 4.74 2.20
C GLY A 90 0.83 5.81 3.31
N GLU A 91 0.81 5.39 4.57
CA GLU A 91 0.91 6.29 5.73
C GLU A 91 2.24 7.05 5.73
N GLU A 92 3.36 6.37 5.46
CA GLU A 92 4.68 7.00 5.37
C GLU A 92 4.75 8.04 4.25
N VAL A 93 4.19 7.73 3.08
CA VAL A 93 4.11 8.68 1.96
C VAL A 93 3.30 9.92 2.35
N VAL A 94 2.14 9.74 2.99
CA VAL A 94 1.32 10.87 3.47
C VAL A 94 2.08 11.70 4.49
N ALA A 95 2.71 11.06 5.48
CA ALA A 95 3.48 11.74 6.51
C ALA A 95 4.64 12.54 5.90
N ALA A 96 5.38 11.97 4.94
CA ALA A 96 6.47 12.64 4.25
C ALA A 96 5.99 13.88 3.47
N ILE A 97 4.87 13.77 2.77
CA ILE A 97 4.25 14.91 2.07
C ILE A 97 3.85 16.00 3.07
N MET A 98 3.17 15.64 4.17
CA MET A 98 2.76 16.60 5.19
C MET A 98 3.95 17.33 5.83
N MET A 99 5.04 16.62 6.10
CA MET A 99 6.26 17.23 6.64
C MET A 99 6.89 18.21 5.65
N ASP A 100 6.95 17.86 4.36
CA ASP A 100 7.51 18.74 3.34
C ASP A 100 6.68 20.01 3.16
N GLU A 101 5.35 19.89 3.14
CA GLU A 101 4.44 21.04 3.06
C GLU A 101 4.51 21.93 4.32
N ALA A 102 4.58 21.34 5.52
CA ALA A 102 4.76 22.10 6.76
C ALA A 102 6.09 22.89 6.75
N ARG A 103 7.16 22.27 6.25
CA ARG A 103 8.46 22.94 6.09
C ARG A 103 8.37 24.12 5.13
N LYS A 104 7.74 23.95 3.96
CA LYS A 104 7.53 25.03 2.98
C LYS A 104 6.72 26.18 3.59
N ALA A 105 5.65 25.89 4.31
CA ALA A 105 4.84 26.90 4.97
C ALA A 105 5.64 27.69 6.02
N ALA A 106 6.47 27.01 6.82
CA ALA A 106 7.33 27.65 7.82
C ALA A 106 8.42 28.55 7.22
N THR A 107 8.77 28.36 5.95
CA THR A 107 9.75 29.21 5.24
C THR A 107 9.11 30.31 4.40
N GLN A 108 7.78 30.38 4.29
CA GLN A 108 7.09 31.47 3.61
C GLN A 108 6.98 32.72 4.51
N PRO A 109 7.33 33.92 4.00
CA PRO A 109 7.20 35.16 4.76
C PRO A 109 5.72 35.48 5.05
N ALA A 110 5.44 35.97 6.26
CA ALA A 110 4.08 36.20 6.78
C ALA A 110 3.17 37.13 5.93
N SER A 111 3.74 37.85 4.95
CA SER A 111 2.99 38.74 4.05
C SER A 111 2.31 38.06 2.87
N SER A 112 2.45 36.73 2.70
CA SER A 112 1.86 35.99 1.57
C SER A 112 0.64 35.14 1.94
N TRP A 113 0.08 35.30 3.14
CA TRP A 113 -1.22 34.69 3.47
C TRP A 113 -2.38 35.51 2.86
N PRO A 114 -3.29 34.87 2.11
CA PRO A 114 -4.52 35.50 1.63
C PRO A 114 -5.55 35.71 2.75
#